data_AF-A0A496VV20-F1
#
_entry.id   AF-A0A496VV20-F1
#
_cell.length_a   1.000
_cell.length_b   1.000
_cell.length_c   1.000
_cell.angle_alpha   90.00
_cell.angle_beta   90.00
_cell.angle_gamma   90.00
#
_symmetry.space_group_name_H-M   'P 1'
#
loop_
_entity.id
_entity.type
_entity.pdbx_description
1 polymer ?
#
loop_
_entity_poly.entity_id
_entity_poly.type
_entity_poly.pdbx_seq_one_letter_code
_entity_poly.pdbx_strand_id
1 'polypeptide(L)'
;MEIIKNKGLNKITYRQCYGLSKTRPRNSKVKKRLQTWLKKHFKIQKRLTELPLLVSSDIIESLFGNYKHIIERSPQADMNRSVLLIPALCGRREETVYAQALKEASQVDLEKWEKKNIPYTIRKKRHEFFKNASQKAGKILAG
;
A
#
# COMPACT_ATOMS: atom_id res chain seq x y z
N MET A 1 -21.70 -1.41 -9.09
CA MET A 1 -20.38 -2.01 -8.77
C MET A 1 -19.77 -1.44 -7.50
N GLU A 2 -20.26 -0.31 -7.01
CA GLU A 2 -19.82 0.34 -5.77
C GLU A 2 -19.72 -0.59 -4.55
N ILE A 3 -20.70 -1.48 -4.35
CA ILE A 3 -20.72 -2.44 -3.24
C ILE A 3 -19.42 -3.27 -3.16
N ILE A 4 -19.04 -3.90 -4.28
CA ILE A 4 -17.87 -4.79 -4.31
C ILE A 4 -16.57 -3.99 -4.36
N LYS A 5 -16.59 -2.77 -4.95
CA LYS A 5 -15.44 -1.87 -4.91
C LYS A 5 -15.08 -1.54 -3.46
N ASN A 6 -16.03 -1.04 -2.68
CA ASN A 6 -15.75 -0.53 -1.34
C ASN A 6 -15.67 -1.62 -0.26
N LYS A 7 -16.44 -2.71 -0.37
CA LYS A 7 -16.52 -3.77 0.66
C LYS A 7 -15.77 -5.05 0.29
N GLY A 8 -15.17 -5.09 -0.90
CA GLY A 8 -14.59 -6.29 -1.48
C GLY A 8 -15.61 -7.38 -1.81
N LEU A 9 -15.14 -8.45 -2.45
CA LEU A 9 -15.92 -9.64 -2.75
C LEU A 9 -15.80 -10.65 -1.60
N ASN A 10 -16.93 -10.92 -0.94
CA ASN A 10 -17.06 -11.94 0.11
C ASN A 10 -18.45 -12.59 -0.02
N LYS A 11 -18.81 -13.50 0.91
CA LYS A 11 -20.10 -14.21 0.86
C LYS A 11 -21.31 -13.27 0.86
N ILE A 12 -21.23 -12.16 1.60
CA ILE A 12 -22.30 -11.18 1.75
C ILE A 12 -22.45 -10.36 0.48
N THR A 13 -21.36 -9.74 0.01
CA THR A 13 -21.37 -8.90 -1.19
C THR A 13 -21.63 -9.71 -2.46
N TYR A 14 -21.18 -10.97 -2.52
CA TYR A 14 -21.54 -11.93 -3.56
C TYR A 14 -23.06 -12.10 -3.64
N ARG A 15 -23.73 -12.38 -2.51
CA ARG A 15 -25.19 -12.59 -2.48
C ARG A 15 -25.94 -11.33 -2.89
N GLN A 16 -25.53 -10.17 -2.39
CA GLN A 16 -26.11 -8.88 -2.74
C GLN A 16 -26.00 -8.62 -4.25
N CYS A 17 -24.80 -8.76 -4.83
CA CYS A 17 -24.60 -8.50 -6.25
C CYS A 17 -25.25 -9.56 -7.15
N TYR A 18 -25.31 -10.82 -6.70
CA TYR A 18 -26.04 -11.86 -7.41
C TYR A 18 -27.55 -11.58 -7.41
N GLY A 19 -28.11 -11.13 -6.28
CA GLY A 19 -29.50 -10.67 -6.17
C GLY A 19 -29.79 -9.49 -7.11
N LEU A 20 -28.95 -8.45 -7.09
CA LEU A 20 -29.06 -7.31 -8.00
C LEU A 20 -28.96 -7.71 -9.48
N SER A 21 -28.17 -8.73 -9.81
CA SER A 21 -28.10 -9.22 -11.19
C SER A 21 -29.41 -9.85 -11.66
N LYS A 22 -30.25 -10.35 -10.74
CA LYS A 22 -31.53 -11.00 -11.08
C LYS A 22 -32.59 -10.02 -11.57
N THR A 23 -32.55 -8.76 -11.14
CA THR A 23 -33.49 -7.71 -11.57
C THR A 23 -33.36 -7.37 -13.05
N ARG A 24 -32.26 -7.78 -13.70
CA ARG A 24 -32.05 -7.58 -15.14
C ARG A 24 -32.69 -8.68 -15.99
N PRO A 25 -33.09 -8.35 -17.24
CA PRO A 25 -33.70 -9.31 -18.18
C PRO A 25 -32.86 -10.58 -18.36
N ARG A 26 -33.54 -11.72 -18.53
CA ARG A 26 -32.92 -13.06 -18.64
C ARG A 26 -31.91 -13.17 -19.79
N ASN A 27 -32.13 -12.43 -20.88
CA ASN A 27 -31.29 -12.42 -22.08
C ASN A 27 -30.15 -11.40 -22.04
N SER A 28 -29.97 -10.67 -20.94
CA SER A 28 -28.89 -9.70 -20.82
C SER A 28 -27.52 -10.38 -20.81
N LYS A 29 -26.70 -10.08 -21.83
CA LYS A 29 -25.28 -10.52 -21.90
C LYS A 29 -24.49 -10.06 -20.67
N VAL A 30 -24.78 -8.85 -20.18
CA VAL A 30 -24.15 -8.27 -18.97
C VAL A 30 -24.44 -9.10 -17.74
N LYS A 31 -25.71 -9.52 -17.54
CA LYS A 31 -26.10 -10.39 -16.41
C LYS A 31 -25.31 -11.70 -16.41
N LYS A 32 -25.28 -12.39 -17.56
CA LYS A 32 -24.56 -13.67 -17.70
C LYS A 32 -23.07 -13.50 -17.39
N ARG A 33 -22.42 -12.50 -18.00
CA ARG A 33 -20.99 -12.21 -17.76
C ARG A 33 -20.71 -11.88 -16.30
N LEU A 34 -21.51 -11.03 -15.68
CA LEU A 34 -21.35 -10.66 -14.27
C LEU A 34 -21.50 -11.85 -13.34
N GLN A 35 -22.50 -12.71 -13.56
CA GLN A 35 -22.72 -13.90 -12.74
C GLN A 35 -21.58 -14.91 -12.88
N THR A 36 -21.08 -15.14 -14.09
CA THR A 36 -19.91 -16.00 -14.33
C THR A 36 -18.68 -15.46 -13.63
N TRP A 37 -18.44 -14.14 -13.74
CA TRP A 37 -17.33 -13.47 -13.07
C TRP A 37 -17.44 -13.59 -11.54
N LEU A 38 -18.60 -13.27 -10.95
CA LEU A 38 -18.84 -13.36 -9.51
C LEU A 38 -18.57 -14.77 -8.99
N LYS A 39 -19.06 -15.81 -9.69
CA LYS A 39 -18.83 -17.21 -9.30
C LYS A 39 -17.35 -17.58 -9.35
N LYS A 40 -16.64 -17.19 -10.41
CA LYS A 40 -15.20 -17.46 -10.56
C LYS A 40 -14.39 -16.79 -9.44
N HIS A 41 -14.59 -15.49 -9.23
CA HIS A 41 -13.82 -14.73 -8.25
C HIS A 41 -14.19 -15.07 -6.81
N PHE A 42 -15.42 -15.51 -6.53
CA PHE A 42 -15.78 -16.00 -5.20
C PHE A 42 -15.07 -17.33 -4.85
N LYS A 43 -14.90 -18.22 -5.84
CA LYS A 43 -14.07 -19.43 -5.66
C LYS A 43 -12.60 -19.08 -5.38
N ILE A 44 -12.06 -18.09 -6.09
CA ILE A 44 -10.70 -17.60 -5.88
C ILE A 44 -10.55 -17.01 -4.48
N GLN A 45 -11.48 -16.16 -4.04
CA GLN A 45 -11.47 -15.57 -2.71
C GLN A 45 -11.39 -16.65 -1.62
N LYS A 46 -12.29 -17.64 -1.67
CA LYS A 46 -12.30 -18.77 -0.71
C LYS A 46 -10.98 -19.55 -0.62
N ARG A 47 -10.19 -19.58 -1.69
CA ARG A 47 -8.90 -20.28 -1.72
C ARG A 47 -7.75 -19.43 -1.19
N LEU A 48 -7.80 -18.12 -1.38
CA LEU A 48 -6.70 -17.21 -1.07
C LEU A 48 -6.78 -16.65 0.36
N THR A 49 -7.98 -16.27 0.81
CA THR A 49 -8.12 -15.54 2.08
C THR A 49 -9.55 -15.58 2.61
N GLU A 50 -9.70 -15.46 3.92
CA GLU A 50 -10.99 -15.23 4.57
C GLU A 50 -11.45 -13.77 4.44
N LEU A 51 -10.52 -12.86 4.12
CA LEU A 51 -10.81 -11.44 3.93
C LEU A 51 -11.56 -11.18 2.62
N PRO A 52 -12.30 -10.06 2.53
CA PRO A 52 -12.93 -9.65 1.28
C PRO A 52 -11.90 -9.40 0.19
N LEU A 53 -12.11 -9.99 -0.99
CA LEU A 53 -11.19 -9.84 -2.13
C LEU A 53 -11.40 -8.47 -2.80
N LEU A 54 -10.34 -7.67 -2.92
CA LEU A 54 -10.37 -6.44 -3.73
C LEU A 54 -10.58 -6.79 -5.20
N VAL A 55 -11.50 -6.09 -5.84
CA VAL A 55 -11.93 -6.39 -7.22
C VAL A 55 -11.48 -5.38 -8.26
N SER A 56 -10.84 -4.30 -7.80
CA SER A 56 -10.28 -3.23 -8.62
C SER A 56 -9.10 -2.60 -7.86
N SER A 57 -8.17 -2.05 -8.63
CA SER A 57 -7.01 -1.33 -8.11
C SER A 57 -7.31 0.12 -7.74
N ASP A 58 -8.49 0.65 -8.03
CA ASP A 58 -8.84 2.07 -7.84
C ASP A 58 -8.60 2.52 -6.38
N ILE A 59 -8.86 1.65 -5.40
CA ILE A 59 -8.61 1.92 -3.98
C ILE A 59 -7.11 2.05 -3.70
N ILE A 60 -6.30 1.17 -4.31
CA ILE A 60 -4.85 1.20 -4.18
C ILE A 60 -4.29 2.44 -4.87
N GLU A 61 -4.77 2.76 -6.07
CA GLU A 61 -4.39 3.96 -6.82
C GLU A 61 -4.76 5.24 -6.06
N SER A 62 -5.96 5.30 -5.47
CA SER A 62 -6.40 6.42 -4.64
C SER A 62 -5.53 6.58 -3.40
N LEU A 63 -5.16 5.46 -2.75
CA LEU A 63 -4.24 5.46 -1.61
C LEU A 63 -2.87 6.01 -2.00
N PHE A 64 -2.31 5.57 -3.13
CA PHE A 64 -1.03 6.09 -3.63
C PHE A 64 -1.13 7.55 -4.10
N GLY A 65 -2.29 7.99 -4.62
CA GLY A 65 -2.56 9.40 -4.91
C GLY A 65 -2.50 10.26 -3.66
N ASN A 66 -3.20 9.86 -2.60
CA ASN A 66 -3.16 10.53 -1.31
C ASN A 66 -1.74 10.55 -0.71
N TYR A 67 -1.03 9.43 -0.80
CA TYR A 67 0.35 9.33 -0.35
C TYR A 67 1.27 10.32 -1.08
N LYS A 68 1.20 10.40 -2.41
CA LYS A 68 1.99 11.37 -3.21
C LYS A 68 1.70 12.80 -2.77
N HIS A 69 0.42 13.14 -2.60
CA HIS A 69 0.03 14.49 -2.20
C HIS A 69 0.55 14.88 -0.81
N ILE A 70 0.67 13.94 0.11
CA ILE A 70 1.23 14.17 1.45
C ILE A 70 2.75 14.41 1.37
N ILE A 71 3.45 13.61 0.56
CA ILE A 71 4.91 13.70 0.41
C ILE A 71 5.34 14.94 -0.36
N GLU A 72 4.56 15.41 -1.33
CA GLU A 72 4.81 16.66 -2.06
C GLU A 72 4.92 17.88 -1.13
N ARG A 73 4.22 17.86 0.03
CA ARG A 73 4.25 18.94 1.02
C ARG A 73 5.51 18.94 1.90
N SER A 74 6.25 17.83 1.96
CA SER A 74 7.49 17.70 2.71
C SER A 74 8.54 16.96 1.89
N PRO A 75 9.28 17.66 1.01
CA PRO A 75 10.25 17.06 0.09
C PRO A 75 11.50 16.46 0.76
N GLN A 76 11.54 16.38 2.10
CA GLN A 76 12.74 15.95 2.83
C GLN A 76 13.02 14.45 2.67
N ALA A 77 13.79 14.16 1.62
CA ALA A 77 14.90 13.23 1.47
C ALA A 77 14.76 11.71 1.78
N ASP A 78 13.68 11.19 2.36
CA ASP A 78 13.59 9.75 2.64
C ASP A 78 12.30 9.08 2.14
N MET A 79 12.18 9.03 0.81
CA MET A 79 11.07 8.37 0.09
C MET A 79 10.90 6.89 0.51
N ASN A 80 11.97 6.24 0.95
CA ASN A 80 11.93 4.83 1.30
C ASN A 80 11.32 4.64 2.69
N ARG A 81 11.71 5.46 3.67
CA ARG A 81 11.10 5.43 5.01
C ARG A 81 9.65 5.91 4.98
N SER A 82 9.32 6.85 4.10
CA SER A 82 7.96 7.39 4.02
C SER A 82 6.91 6.36 3.57
N VAL A 83 7.31 5.23 2.98
CA VAL A 83 6.40 4.09 2.71
C VAL A 83 5.71 3.59 3.99
N LEU A 84 6.35 3.72 5.16
CA LEU A 84 5.76 3.38 6.46
C LEU A 84 4.56 4.24 6.83
N LEU A 85 4.33 5.36 6.14
CA LEU A 85 3.14 6.19 6.30
C LEU A 85 1.91 5.59 5.61
N ILE A 86 2.09 4.75 4.58
CA ILE A 86 0.97 4.20 3.80
C ILE A 86 -0.01 3.41 4.69
N PRO A 87 0.43 2.50 5.57
CA PRO A 87 -0.47 1.82 6.50
C PRO A 87 -1.22 2.78 7.45
N ALA A 88 -0.58 3.86 7.89
CA ALA A 88 -1.20 4.87 8.74
C ALA A 88 -2.35 5.63 8.03
N LEU A 89 -2.32 5.70 6.70
CA LEU A 89 -3.41 6.29 5.90
C LEU A 89 -4.64 5.37 5.80
N CYS A 90 -4.46 4.07 6.01
CA CYS A 90 -5.53 3.07 5.96
C CYS A 90 -6.19 2.80 7.32
N GLY A 91 -5.56 3.24 8.42
CA GLY A 91 -6.01 2.99 9.78
C GLY A 91 -7.12 3.94 10.27
N ARG A 92 -7.72 3.59 11.41
CA ARG A 92 -8.64 4.49 12.12
C ARG A 92 -7.83 5.62 12.78
N ARG A 93 -8.28 6.85 12.56
CA ARG A 93 -7.63 8.07 13.06
C ARG A 93 -8.19 8.45 14.43
N GLU A 94 -7.99 7.55 15.39
CA GLU A 94 -8.43 7.73 16.77
C GLU A 94 -7.24 8.18 17.63
N GLU A 95 -7.48 9.06 18.60
CA GLU A 95 -6.43 9.63 19.46
C GLU A 95 -5.63 8.55 20.20
N THR A 96 -6.32 7.50 20.68
CA THR A 96 -5.71 6.35 21.36
C THR A 96 -4.73 5.58 20.47
N VAL A 97 -5.05 5.43 19.17
CA VAL A 97 -4.19 4.76 18.19
C VAL A 97 -2.93 5.58 17.95
N TYR A 98 -3.06 6.91 17.85
CA TYR A 98 -1.91 7.80 17.72
C TYR A 98 -1.00 7.79 18.95
N ALA A 99 -1.58 7.87 20.14
CA ALA A 99 -0.83 7.83 21.39
C ALA A 99 -0.04 6.52 21.54
N GLN A 100 -0.67 5.38 21.21
CA GLN A 100 0.01 4.09 21.25
C GLN A 100 1.14 4.00 20.22
N ALA A 101 0.88 4.43 18.97
CA ALA A 101 1.88 4.40 17.92
C ALA A 101 3.10 5.27 18.25
N LEU A 102 2.90 6.46 18.82
CA LEU A 102 3.99 7.34 19.25
C LEU A 102 4.78 6.77 20.44
N LYS A 103 4.13 5.99 21.30
CA LYS A 103 4.78 5.33 22.45
C LYS A 103 5.62 4.11 22.05
N GLU A 104 5.16 3.35 21.05
CA GLU A 104 5.80 2.10 20.62
C GLU A 104 6.84 2.31 19.52
N ALA A 105 6.69 3.32 18.66
CA ALA A 105 7.59 3.54 17.55
C ALA A 105 8.90 4.20 18.02
N SER A 106 9.98 3.40 18.08
CA SER A 106 11.31 3.90 18.39
C SER A 106 12.15 4.19 17.14
N GLN A 107 13.03 5.19 17.22
CA GLN A 107 14.04 5.48 16.17
C GLN A 107 14.91 4.25 15.87
N VAL A 108 15.23 3.47 16.90
CA VAL A 108 16.07 2.26 16.79
C VAL A 108 15.38 1.19 15.92
N ASP A 109 14.07 1.05 16.04
CA ASP A 109 13.32 0.08 15.23
C ASP A 109 13.20 0.53 13.77
N LEU A 110 13.09 1.84 13.52
CA LEU A 110 13.13 2.39 12.17
C LEU A 110 14.46 2.12 11.47
N GLU A 111 15.59 2.30 12.17
CA GLU A 111 16.92 2.00 11.61
C GLU A 111 17.12 0.50 11.34
N LYS A 112 16.66 -0.36 12.25
CA LYS A 112 16.68 -1.83 12.04
C LYS A 112 15.83 -2.23 10.84
N TRP A 113 14.63 -1.66 10.72
CA TRP A 113 13.74 -1.92 9.60
C TRP A 113 14.35 -1.46 8.28
N GLU A 114 14.96 -0.27 8.23
CA GLU A 114 15.64 0.23 7.04
C GLU A 114 16.77 -0.71 6.61
N LYS A 115 17.67 -1.08 7.54
CA LYS A 115 18.79 -1.99 7.22
C LYS A 115 18.32 -3.34 6.67
N LYS A 116 17.17 -3.82 7.14
CA LYS A 116 16.59 -5.10 6.72
C LYS A 116 15.88 -5.02 5.36
N ASN A 117 15.17 -3.93 5.08
CA ASN A 117 14.23 -3.87 3.94
C ASN A 117 14.70 -2.96 2.80
N ILE A 118 15.59 -2.01 3.07
CA ILE A 118 16.11 -1.06 2.07
C ILE A 118 17.52 -1.51 1.69
N PRO A 119 17.69 -2.15 0.52
CA PRO A 119 19.00 -2.54 0.06
C PRO A 119 19.89 -1.31 -0.16
N TYR A 120 21.21 -1.55 -0.14
CA TYR A 120 22.18 -0.50 -0.32
C TYR A 120 21.99 0.21 -1.67
N THR A 121 21.57 1.47 -1.65
CA THR A 121 21.16 2.20 -2.85
C THR A 121 22.36 2.77 -3.61
N ILE A 122 22.21 2.94 -4.93
CA ILE A 122 23.22 3.60 -5.78
C ILE A 122 23.56 5.01 -5.28
N ARG A 123 22.58 5.72 -4.71
CA ARG A 123 22.80 7.03 -4.08
C ARG A 123 23.73 6.92 -2.87
N LYS A 124 23.52 5.95 -1.97
CA LYS A 124 24.43 5.69 -0.84
C LYS A 124 25.84 5.33 -1.34
N LYS A 125 25.94 4.49 -2.37
CA LYS A 125 27.21 4.15 -3.04
C LYS A 125 27.99 5.37 -3.54
N ARG A 126 27.30 6.27 -4.25
CA ARG A 126 27.90 7.51 -4.76
C ARG A 126 28.34 8.42 -3.61
N HIS A 127 27.49 8.57 -2.59
CA HIS A 127 27.79 9.44 -1.46
C HIS A 127 29.01 8.96 -0.67
N GLU A 128 29.11 7.66 -0.39
CA GLU A 128 30.31 7.07 0.25
C GLU A 128 31.55 7.18 -0.63
N PHE A 129 31.43 6.98 -1.94
CA PHE A 129 32.55 7.17 -2.87
C PHE A 129 33.10 8.61 -2.80
N PHE A 130 32.24 9.63 -2.86
CA PHE A 130 32.67 11.03 -2.76
C PHE A 130 33.22 11.37 -1.37
N LYS A 131 32.63 10.83 -0.29
CA LYS A 131 33.12 11.02 1.08
C LYS A 131 34.54 10.46 1.27
N ASN A 132 34.80 9.28 0.69
CA ASN A 132 36.12 8.65 0.71
C ASN A 132 37.14 9.37 -0.20
N ALA A 133 36.69 9.91 -1.33
CA ALA A 133 37.54 10.71 -2.23
C ALA A 133 37.98 12.03 -1.58
N SER A 134 37.07 12.73 -0.90
CA SER A 134 37.40 13.97 -0.14
C SER A 134 38.36 13.70 1.02
N GLN A 135 38.22 12.57 1.72
CA GLN A 135 39.14 12.18 2.80
C GLN A 135 40.55 11.82 2.30
N LYS A 136 40.66 11.19 1.12
CA LYS A 136 41.97 10.93 0.48
C LYS A 136 42.65 12.22 0.02
N ALA A 137 41.91 13.17 -0.56
CA ALA A 137 42.47 14.46 -0.98
C ALA A 137 42.99 15.29 0.20
N GLY A 138 42.28 15.31 1.34
CA GLY A 138 42.72 16.02 2.55
C GLY A 138 43.97 15.42 3.21
N LYS A 139 44.21 14.10 3.05
CA LYS A 139 45.43 13.45 3.57
C LYS A 139 46.68 13.70 2.74
N ILE A 140 46.54 14.00 1.45
CA ILE A 140 47.67 14.24 0.53
C ILE A 140 48.21 15.69 0.69
N LEU A 141 47.38 16.63 1.15
CA LEU A 141 47.75 18.03 1.36
C LEU A 141 48.33 18.33 2.76
N ALA A 142 48.37 17.34 3.65
CA ALA A 142 48.83 17.48 5.04
C ALA A 142 50.10 16.66 5.34
N GLY A 143 50.81 16.20 4.31
CA GLY A 143 52.06 15.44 4.39
C GLY A 143 53.22 16.20 3.76
#